data_AF-A0A091DQG1-F1
#
_entry.id   AF-A0A091DQG1-F1
#
_cell.length_a   1.000
_cell.length_b   1.000
_cell.length_c   1.000
_cell.angle_alpha   90.00
_cell.angle_beta   90.00
_cell.angle_gamma   90.00
#
_symmetry.space_group_name_H-M   'P 1'
#
loop_
_entity.id
_entity.type
_entity.pdbx_description
1 polymer ?
#
loop_
_entity_poly.entity_id
_entity_poly.type
_entity_poly.pdbx_seq_one_letter_code
_entity_poly.pdbx_strand_id
1 'polypeptide(L)'
;MEIAAPSVPLRVAGSSVSSIRPLLPKDTDLTLARPGPALSLRSPHSGLKVHRLAVPATPANSEKEAGCVSVLLIPGHRESVLGNTVQSVVALLSNLVTCKDSNTKLLCEHGLVHHVCNLFTAAATLCLDVDDKPSTEVAATLLFSLLDILHGMLTYMSGVVRLALQAQKSSSGGDTQAAEDLLLLGKPLTALAGLLIRLLPGEDPEVFEVSSKCLSILVQLYGGAVPDSLCPENAESFARVLASRKDPKDQKLLLRTLRRMVTSSEQHRVRLEQADTLQWVLERLAQAEGSPDKGVVASLALDILRSLGSLQEGT
;
A
#
# COMPACT_ATOMS: atom_id res chain seq x y z
N MET A 1 -32.17 -3.53 -53.92
CA MET A 1 -32.74 -2.28 -53.39
C MET A 1 -34.04 -2.65 -52.70
N GLU A 2 -33.98 -3.03 -51.43
CA GLU A 2 -34.99 -2.77 -50.40
C GLU A 2 -34.44 -3.25 -49.06
N ILE A 3 -34.64 -2.43 -48.05
CA ILE A 3 -34.16 -2.54 -46.68
C ILE A 3 -35.34 -3.00 -45.83
N ALA A 4 -35.20 -4.08 -45.07
CA ALA A 4 -36.06 -4.33 -43.90
C ALA A 4 -35.33 -5.22 -42.90
N ALA A 5 -35.17 -4.69 -41.69
CA ALA A 5 -34.55 -5.34 -40.53
C ALA A 5 -35.40 -6.47 -39.96
N PRO A 6 -34.80 -7.37 -39.17
CA PRO A 6 -35.50 -7.97 -38.05
C PRO A 6 -34.85 -7.60 -36.72
N SER A 7 -35.70 -7.17 -35.81
CA SER A 7 -35.49 -6.91 -34.40
C SER A 7 -34.94 -8.15 -33.66
N VAL A 8 -33.86 -7.96 -32.89
CA VAL A 8 -33.36 -8.95 -31.93
C VAL A 8 -33.45 -8.36 -30.52
N PRO A 9 -34.01 -9.08 -29.52
CA PRO A 9 -34.11 -8.58 -28.16
C PRO A 9 -32.77 -8.72 -27.40
N LEU A 10 -32.40 -7.65 -26.71
CA LEU A 10 -31.36 -7.60 -25.69
C LEU A 10 -31.67 -8.59 -24.55
N ARG A 11 -30.80 -9.58 -24.35
CA ARG A 11 -30.73 -10.35 -23.10
C ARG A 11 -29.32 -10.23 -22.54
N VAL A 12 -29.22 -9.43 -21.49
CA VAL A 12 -28.04 -9.27 -20.64
C VAL A 12 -27.75 -10.62 -19.98
N ALA A 13 -26.63 -11.24 -20.36
CA ALA A 13 -26.06 -12.36 -19.63
C ALA A 13 -25.22 -11.80 -18.48
N GLY A 14 -25.64 -12.09 -17.25
CA GLY A 14 -24.88 -11.80 -16.06
C GLY A 14 -23.61 -12.65 -16.03
N SER A 15 -22.47 -11.98 -15.92
CA SER A 15 -21.18 -12.63 -15.66
C SER A 15 -21.08 -12.94 -14.17
N SER A 16 -21.27 -14.22 -13.82
CA SER A 16 -20.82 -14.78 -12.55
C SER A 16 -19.31 -14.59 -12.40
N VAL A 17 -18.90 -13.76 -11.45
CA VAL A 17 -17.50 -13.66 -11.02
C VAL A 17 -17.23 -14.78 -10.02
N SER A 18 -16.78 -15.93 -10.51
CA SER A 18 -16.31 -17.03 -9.68
C SER A 18 -14.80 -16.93 -9.45
N SER A 19 -14.40 -17.09 -8.19
CA SER A 19 -13.12 -17.65 -7.73
C SER A 19 -11.92 -16.70 -7.60
N ILE A 20 -11.94 -15.86 -6.55
CA ILE A 20 -10.70 -15.40 -5.92
C ILE A 20 -10.25 -16.48 -4.94
N ARG A 21 -9.31 -17.32 -5.35
CA ARG A 21 -8.63 -18.29 -4.48
C ARG A 21 -7.25 -17.73 -4.11
N PRO A 22 -6.99 -17.31 -2.87
CA PRO A 22 -5.65 -16.94 -2.45
C PRO A 22 -4.85 -18.21 -2.14
N LEU A 23 -3.89 -18.55 -3.01
CA LEU A 23 -2.83 -19.51 -2.71
C LEU A 23 -1.89 -18.88 -1.66
N LEU A 24 -2.08 -19.26 -0.39
CA LEU A 24 -1.09 -19.04 0.67
C LEU A 24 0.03 -20.09 0.54
N PRO A 25 1.31 -19.72 0.75
CA PRO A 25 2.34 -20.70 1.05
C PRO A 25 2.03 -21.38 2.39
N LYS A 26 2.14 -22.71 2.43
CA LYS A 26 2.21 -23.47 3.68
C LYS A 26 3.57 -23.24 4.34
N ASP A 27 3.56 -23.30 5.67
CA ASP A 27 4.70 -23.35 6.59
C ASP A 27 5.42 -22.03 6.88
N THR A 28 5.01 -21.40 7.98
CA THR A 28 5.97 -20.76 8.90
C THR A 28 5.35 -20.69 10.29
N ASP A 29 5.92 -21.50 11.18
CA ASP A 29 5.73 -21.50 12.63
C ASP A 29 6.01 -20.09 13.19
N LEU A 30 5.00 -19.47 13.82
CA LEU A 30 5.15 -18.22 14.57
C LEU A 30 4.91 -18.53 16.04
N THR A 31 5.98 -18.96 16.70
CA THR A 31 6.04 -19.17 18.14
C THR A 31 5.82 -17.83 18.86
N LEU A 32 4.86 -17.84 19.78
CA LEU A 32 4.54 -16.80 20.75
C LEU A 32 5.78 -16.26 21.47
N ALA A 33 5.93 -14.93 21.53
CA ALA A 33 6.69 -14.26 22.57
C ALA A 33 5.78 -13.26 23.31
N ARG A 34 5.61 -13.49 24.62
CA ARG A 34 4.89 -12.65 25.59
C ARG A 34 5.54 -11.26 25.75
N PRO A 35 4.77 -10.21 26.10
CA PRO A 35 5.33 -8.91 26.44
C PRO A 35 5.80 -8.86 27.90
N GLY A 36 7.05 -8.42 28.12
CA GLY A 36 7.62 -8.02 29.41
C GLY A 36 7.74 -6.49 29.53
N PRO A 37 7.98 -5.94 30.73
CA PRO A 37 7.47 -4.63 31.13
C PRO A 37 8.34 -3.43 30.73
N ALA A 38 7.69 -2.27 30.71
CA ALA A 38 8.20 -0.96 30.35
C ALA A 38 9.36 -0.48 31.25
N LEU A 39 10.41 0.06 30.61
CA LEU A 39 11.42 0.87 31.28
C LEU A 39 11.40 2.31 30.75
N SER A 40 11.28 3.20 31.74
CA SER A 40 11.24 4.65 31.68
C SER A 40 12.65 5.21 31.49
N LEU A 41 12.82 6.19 30.59
CA LEU A 41 13.99 7.06 30.56
C LEU A 41 13.56 8.49 30.17
N ARG A 42 14.09 9.45 30.93
CA ARG A 42 13.61 10.83 31.07
C ARG A 42 14.64 11.82 30.50
N SER A 43 14.14 12.71 29.63
CA SER A 43 14.53 14.14 29.41
C SER A 43 15.80 14.47 28.57
N PRO A 44 16.04 15.74 28.14
CA PRO A 44 15.16 16.94 28.06
C PRO A 44 15.31 17.84 26.78
N HIS A 45 14.39 18.81 26.63
CA HIS A 45 14.40 20.06 25.81
C HIS A 45 14.53 19.95 24.27
N SER A 46 13.51 20.28 23.47
CA SER A 46 13.02 21.66 23.27
C SER A 46 11.68 21.70 22.49
N GLY A 47 10.70 22.41 23.08
CA GLY A 47 9.81 23.34 22.38
C GLY A 47 8.93 22.90 21.21
N LEU A 48 7.94 22.02 21.41
CA LEU A 48 6.61 22.16 20.80
C LEU A 48 5.57 21.44 21.68
N LYS A 49 4.77 22.19 22.44
CA LYS A 49 3.66 21.63 23.23
C LYS A 49 2.50 21.29 22.28
N VAL A 50 2.45 20.06 21.78
CA VAL A 50 1.21 19.51 21.23
C VAL A 50 0.31 19.20 22.43
N HIS A 51 -0.70 20.04 22.65
CA HIS A 51 -1.75 19.75 23.62
C HIS A 51 -2.46 18.47 23.18
N ARG A 52 -2.16 17.36 23.87
CA ARG A 52 -2.90 16.11 23.76
C ARG A 52 -4.32 16.36 24.30
N LEU A 53 -5.26 16.65 23.40
CA LEU A 53 -6.68 16.66 23.72
C LEU A 53 -7.09 15.21 23.99
N ALA A 54 -7.13 14.84 25.27
CA ALA A 54 -7.81 13.64 25.72
C ALA A 54 -9.31 13.90 25.58
N VAL A 55 -9.90 13.42 24.49
CA VAL A 55 -11.36 13.39 24.32
C VAL A 55 -11.83 11.99 24.75
N PRO A 56 -12.70 11.85 25.76
CA PRO A 56 -13.24 10.55 26.16
C PRO A 56 -14.19 10.02 25.08
N ALA A 57 -13.94 8.80 24.59
CA ALA A 57 -14.73 8.13 23.57
C ALA A 57 -16.13 7.76 24.12
N THR A 58 -17.16 8.44 23.62
CA THR A 58 -18.56 8.04 23.74
C THR A 58 -19.16 7.93 22.34
N PRO A 59 -20.19 7.09 22.12
CA PRO A 59 -20.76 6.83 20.80
C PRO A 59 -21.39 8.07 20.11
N ALA A 60 -21.52 9.20 20.81
CA ALA A 60 -21.93 10.49 20.23
C ALA A 60 -20.78 11.26 19.55
N ASN A 61 -19.52 10.83 19.73
CA ASN A 61 -18.36 11.47 19.13
C ASN A 61 -18.08 10.99 17.70
N SER A 62 -18.52 9.80 17.29
CA SER A 62 -18.28 9.29 15.93
C SER A 62 -19.04 10.08 14.86
N GLU A 63 -20.26 10.53 15.15
CA GLU A 63 -21.03 11.39 14.23
C GLU A 63 -20.47 12.82 14.17
N LYS A 64 -19.96 13.35 15.30
CA LYS A 64 -19.29 14.64 15.33
C LYS A 64 -17.92 14.61 14.65
N GLU A 65 -17.16 13.53 14.77
CA GLU A 65 -15.89 13.33 14.08
C GLU A 65 -16.09 13.17 12.56
N ALA A 66 -17.10 12.40 12.12
CA ALA A 66 -17.49 12.32 10.72
C ALA A 66 -17.97 13.67 10.16
N GLY A 67 -18.72 14.44 10.95
CA GLY A 67 -19.13 15.81 10.64
C GLY A 67 -17.95 16.78 10.50
N CYS A 68 -16.95 16.69 11.38
CA CYS A 68 -15.72 17.49 11.30
C CYS A 68 -14.89 17.18 10.05
N VAL A 69 -14.77 15.90 9.68
CA VAL A 69 -14.09 15.51 8.43
C VAL A 69 -14.83 16.07 7.22
N SER A 70 -16.17 16.02 7.21
CA SER A 70 -17.01 16.54 6.12
C SER A 70 -16.97 18.08 5.99
N VAL A 71 -16.91 18.81 7.10
CA VAL A 71 -16.89 20.30 7.12
C VAL A 71 -15.51 20.86 6.79
N LEU A 72 -14.43 20.14 7.13
CA LEU A 72 -13.06 20.53 6.76
C LEU A 72 -12.73 20.21 5.28
N LEU A 73 -13.69 19.65 4.55
CA LEU A 73 -13.57 19.11 3.18
C LEU A 73 -14.20 20.01 2.10
N ILE A 74 -14.58 21.25 2.42
CA ILE A 74 -15.25 22.12 1.45
C ILE A 74 -14.23 22.50 0.36
N PRO A 75 -14.49 22.25 -0.95
CA PRO A 75 -13.56 22.52 -2.05
C PRO A 75 -13.34 24.02 -2.35
N GLY A 76 -13.73 24.91 -1.42
CA GLY A 76 -13.95 26.33 -1.64
C GLY A 76 -12.73 27.22 -1.46
N HIS A 77 -11.55 26.67 -1.16
CA HIS A 77 -10.33 27.45 -1.14
C HIS A 77 -9.24 26.76 -1.94
N ARG A 78 -8.77 27.46 -2.98
CA ARG A 78 -7.63 27.13 -3.81
C ARG A 78 -6.34 27.28 -2.98
N GLU A 79 -6.27 26.56 -1.87
CA GLU A 79 -5.14 26.58 -0.95
C GLU A 79 -4.04 25.70 -1.51
N SER A 80 -2.81 26.20 -1.44
CA SER A 80 -1.61 25.44 -1.73
C SER A 80 -1.63 24.12 -0.97
N VAL A 81 -1.21 23.02 -1.60
CA VAL A 81 -1.04 21.70 -0.97
C VAL A 81 -0.12 21.77 0.27
N LEU A 82 0.70 22.82 0.34
CA LEU A 82 1.62 23.12 1.44
C LEU A 82 1.04 24.12 2.46
N GLY A 83 -0.24 24.48 2.35
CA GLY A 83 -0.90 25.43 3.25
C GLY A 83 -1.05 24.89 4.67
N ASN A 84 -0.99 25.80 5.65
CA ASN A 84 -1.10 25.46 7.08
C ASN A 84 -2.42 24.74 7.43
N THR A 85 -3.50 25.03 6.69
CA THR A 85 -4.79 24.32 6.83
C THR A 85 -4.65 22.85 6.47
N VAL A 86 -4.03 22.53 5.33
CA VAL A 86 -3.81 21.15 4.86
C VAL A 86 -2.92 20.39 5.85
N GLN A 87 -1.87 21.01 6.37
CA GLN A 87 -1.02 20.40 7.40
C GLN A 87 -1.81 20.12 8.69
N SER A 88 -2.68 21.04 9.11
CA SER A 88 -3.53 20.85 10.29
C SER A 88 -4.54 19.72 10.10
N VAL A 89 -5.15 19.65 8.90
CA VAL A 89 -6.05 18.55 8.51
C VAL A 89 -5.31 17.22 8.57
N VAL A 90 -4.12 17.14 7.98
CA VAL A 90 -3.32 15.91 7.94
C VAL A 90 -2.88 15.49 9.35
N ALA A 91 -2.49 16.42 10.22
CA ALA A 91 -2.17 16.11 11.60
C ALA A 91 -3.39 15.54 12.37
N LEU A 92 -4.59 16.10 12.14
CA LEU A 92 -5.83 15.57 12.71
C LEU A 92 -6.15 14.17 12.17
N LEU A 93 -6.05 13.96 10.85
CA LEU A 93 -6.29 12.67 10.21
C LEU A 93 -5.31 11.59 10.68
N SER A 94 -4.02 11.93 10.84
CA SER A 94 -3.01 11.02 11.38
C SER A 94 -3.38 10.55 12.79
N ASN A 95 -3.79 11.46 13.66
CA ASN A 95 -4.24 11.12 15.01
C ASN A 95 -5.51 10.24 15.01
N LEU A 96 -6.44 10.51 14.11
CA LEU A 96 -7.68 9.73 13.98
C LEU A 96 -7.43 8.32 13.41
N VAL A 97 -6.55 8.17 12.42
CA VAL A 97 -6.27 6.84 11.83
C VAL A 97 -5.42 5.97 12.78
N THR A 98 -4.60 6.59 13.63
CA THR A 98 -3.73 5.87 14.58
C THR A 98 -4.39 5.55 15.91
N CYS A 99 -5.52 6.19 16.24
CA CYS A 99 -6.22 5.95 17.50
C CYS A 99 -7.06 4.65 17.43
N LYS A 100 -6.92 3.80 18.46
CA LYS A 100 -7.49 2.44 18.49
C LYS A 100 -9.02 2.41 18.57
N ASP A 101 -9.62 3.48 19.06
CA ASP A 101 -11.07 3.62 19.26
C ASP A 101 -11.74 4.38 18.09
N SER A 102 -10.94 4.82 17.11
CA SER A 102 -11.43 5.53 15.94
C SER A 102 -12.13 4.60 14.99
N ASN A 103 -13.26 5.06 14.45
CA ASN A 103 -13.98 4.32 13.44
C ASN A 103 -13.34 4.53 12.06
N THR A 104 -12.16 3.94 11.85
CA THR A 104 -11.42 4.00 10.58
C THR A 104 -12.29 3.52 9.40
N LYS A 105 -13.25 2.62 9.65
CA LYS A 105 -14.28 2.23 8.68
C LYS A 105 -15.10 3.43 8.20
N LEU A 106 -15.72 4.17 9.14
CA LEU A 106 -16.51 5.35 8.82
C LEU A 106 -15.67 6.41 8.11
N LEU A 107 -14.42 6.62 8.51
CA LEU A 107 -13.54 7.57 7.83
C LEU A 107 -13.33 7.19 6.36
N CYS A 108 -13.07 5.91 6.08
CA CYS A 108 -13.01 5.41 4.70
C CYS A 108 -14.33 5.67 3.96
N GLU A 109 -15.48 5.43 4.58
CA GLU A 109 -16.81 5.62 3.97
C GLU A 109 -17.12 7.09 3.68
N HIS A 110 -16.60 8.00 4.50
CA HIS A 110 -16.69 9.45 4.32
C HIS A 110 -15.61 10.03 3.40
N GLY A 111 -14.96 9.20 2.59
CA GLY A 111 -14.08 9.67 1.50
C GLY A 111 -12.61 9.84 1.87
N LEU A 112 -12.17 9.42 3.07
CA LEU A 112 -10.76 9.51 3.49
C LEU A 112 -9.81 8.94 2.43
N VAL A 113 -10.16 7.80 1.83
CA VAL A 113 -9.37 7.15 0.77
C VAL A 113 -9.08 8.11 -0.38
N HIS A 114 -10.10 8.82 -0.86
CA HIS A 114 -9.94 9.73 -1.99
C HIS A 114 -9.05 10.93 -1.64
N HIS A 115 -9.23 11.50 -0.44
CA HIS A 115 -8.43 12.64 0.00
C HIS A 115 -6.96 12.29 0.21
N VAL A 116 -6.70 11.14 0.85
CA VAL A 116 -5.34 10.65 1.03
C VAL A 116 -4.70 10.38 -0.32
N CYS A 117 -5.39 9.75 -1.27
CA CYS A 117 -4.85 9.56 -2.62
C CYS A 117 -4.46 10.88 -3.31
N ASN A 118 -5.33 11.89 -3.26
CA ASN A 118 -5.09 13.16 -3.93
C ASN A 118 -3.93 13.94 -3.28
N LEU A 119 -3.94 14.06 -1.95
CA LEU A 119 -2.88 14.76 -1.22
C LEU A 119 -1.54 14.04 -1.35
N PHE A 120 -1.54 12.70 -1.25
CA PHE A 120 -0.33 11.89 -1.42
C PHE A 120 0.25 12.06 -2.82
N THR A 121 -0.60 12.00 -3.86
CA THR A 121 -0.16 12.19 -5.25
C THR A 121 0.46 13.56 -5.44
N ALA A 122 -0.17 14.61 -4.91
CA ALA A 122 0.36 15.97 -5.00
C ALA A 122 1.70 16.12 -4.24
N ALA A 123 1.76 15.66 -2.99
CA ALA A 123 2.97 15.73 -2.17
C ALA A 123 4.13 14.92 -2.78
N ALA A 124 3.87 13.68 -3.20
CA ALA A 124 4.89 12.83 -3.83
C ALA A 124 5.38 13.43 -5.16
N THR A 125 4.51 14.05 -5.95
CA THR A 125 4.92 14.72 -7.20
C THR A 125 5.86 15.89 -6.90
N LEU A 126 5.57 16.70 -5.88
CA LEU A 126 6.44 17.80 -5.45
C LEU A 126 7.78 17.31 -4.87
N CYS A 127 7.80 16.16 -4.19
CA CYS A 127 9.04 15.58 -3.65
C CYS A 127 9.92 14.93 -4.73
N LEU A 128 9.31 14.40 -5.79
CA LEU A 128 10.02 13.76 -6.90
C LEU A 128 10.48 14.79 -7.95
N ASP A 129 9.99 16.02 -7.88
CA ASP A 129 10.42 17.13 -8.73
C ASP A 129 11.73 17.73 -8.19
N VAL A 130 12.75 17.81 -9.04
CA VAL A 130 14.14 18.09 -8.66
C VAL A 130 14.45 19.60 -8.61
N ASP A 131 13.58 20.44 -9.16
CA ASP A 131 13.89 21.85 -9.42
C ASP A 131 13.54 22.84 -8.27
N ASP A 132 12.70 22.49 -7.28
CA ASP A 132 12.17 23.45 -6.30
C ASP A 132 12.49 23.14 -4.80
N LYS A 133 13.75 23.39 -4.41
CA LYS A 133 14.33 23.05 -3.08
C LYS A 133 13.56 23.47 -1.80
N PRO A 134 12.99 24.69 -1.65
CA PRO A 134 12.36 25.08 -0.39
C PRO A 134 10.93 24.53 -0.21
N SER A 135 10.21 24.27 -1.31
CA SER A 135 8.91 23.56 -1.25
C SER A 135 9.08 22.06 -1.01
N THR A 136 10.26 21.49 -1.33
CA THR A 136 10.56 20.08 -1.10
C THR A 136 10.55 19.69 0.37
N GLU A 137 11.00 20.55 1.29
CA GLU A 137 11.04 20.22 2.72
C GLU A 137 9.63 20.13 3.34
N VAL A 138 8.78 21.11 3.04
CA VAL A 138 7.38 21.10 3.47
C VAL A 138 6.61 19.97 2.78
N ALA A 139 6.90 19.69 1.51
CA ALA A 139 6.33 18.55 0.81
C ALA A 139 6.78 17.21 1.42
N ALA A 140 8.04 17.10 1.87
CA ALA A 140 8.58 15.90 2.49
C ALA A 140 7.96 15.63 3.87
N THR A 141 7.79 16.66 4.70
CA THR A 141 7.10 16.54 5.99
C THR A 141 5.62 16.15 5.82
N LEU A 142 4.96 16.73 4.82
CA LEU A 142 3.60 16.35 4.43
C LEU A 142 3.54 14.91 3.92
N LEU A 143 4.47 14.51 3.04
CA LEU A 143 4.58 13.17 2.50
C LEU A 143 4.77 12.12 3.60
N PHE A 144 5.63 12.41 4.58
CA PHE A 144 5.84 11.54 5.73
C PHE A 144 4.55 11.33 6.53
N SER A 145 3.85 12.42 6.85
CA SER A 145 2.57 12.36 7.57
C SER A 145 1.51 11.58 6.79
N LEU A 146 1.49 11.72 5.45
CA LEU A 146 0.58 10.98 4.57
C LEU A 146 0.97 9.51 4.43
N LEU A 147 2.26 9.17 4.46
CA LEU A 147 2.76 7.79 4.51
C LEU A 147 2.29 7.09 5.80
N ASP A 148 2.35 7.77 6.95
CA ASP A 148 1.85 7.23 8.22
C ASP A 148 0.34 6.97 8.19
N ILE A 149 -0.44 7.92 7.66
CA ILE A 149 -1.88 7.76 7.47
C ILE A 149 -2.17 6.57 6.54
N LEU A 150 -1.50 6.52 5.39
CA LEU A 150 -1.66 5.43 4.42
C LEU A 150 -1.32 4.08 5.03
N HIS A 151 -0.21 4.00 5.78
CA HIS A 151 0.20 2.79 6.47
C HIS A 151 -0.84 2.35 7.51
N GLY A 152 -1.38 3.29 8.30
CA GLY A 152 -2.44 3.03 9.26
C GLY A 152 -3.72 2.50 8.60
N MET A 153 -4.16 3.13 7.51
CA MET A 153 -5.31 2.67 6.72
C MET A 153 -5.08 1.25 6.16
N LEU A 154 -3.94 1.01 5.51
CA LEU A 154 -3.63 -0.30 4.93
C LEU A 154 -3.51 -1.40 6.01
N THR A 155 -2.94 -1.07 7.17
CA THR A 155 -2.84 -1.99 8.31
C THR A 155 -4.22 -2.33 8.85
N TYR A 156 -5.10 -1.34 9.00
CA TYR A 156 -6.49 -1.54 9.39
C TYR A 156 -7.21 -2.46 8.42
N MET A 157 -7.17 -2.14 7.12
CA MET A 157 -7.80 -2.95 6.08
C MET A 157 -7.27 -4.38 6.07
N SER A 158 -5.95 -4.57 6.16
CA SER A 158 -5.35 -5.89 6.26
C SER A 158 -5.76 -6.65 7.52
N GLY A 159 -5.99 -5.96 8.63
CA GLY A 159 -6.53 -6.56 9.85
C GLY A 159 -7.94 -7.12 9.65
N VAL A 160 -8.84 -6.31 9.09
CA VAL A 160 -10.23 -6.71 8.80
C VAL A 160 -10.27 -7.92 7.86
N VAL A 161 -9.51 -7.88 6.75
CA VAL A 161 -9.44 -8.99 5.79
C VAL A 161 -8.90 -10.26 6.45
N ARG A 162 -7.86 -10.17 7.29
CA ARG A 162 -7.32 -11.33 8.00
C ARG A 162 -8.34 -11.94 8.96
N LEU A 163 -9.06 -11.13 9.72
CA LEU A 163 -10.12 -11.60 10.63
C LEU A 163 -11.24 -12.29 9.85
N ALA A 164 -11.71 -11.70 8.75
CA ALA A 164 -12.72 -12.30 7.90
C ALA A 164 -12.25 -13.66 7.33
N LEU A 165 -11.03 -13.73 6.81
CA LEU A 165 -10.44 -14.97 6.29
C LEU A 165 -10.24 -16.05 7.38
N GLN A 166 -9.93 -15.66 8.61
CA GLN A 166 -9.82 -16.59 9.74
C GLN A 166 -11.19 -17.13 10.14
N ALA A 167 -12.22 -16.27 10.21
CA ALA A 167 -13.58 -16.65 10.55
C ALA A 167 -14.25 -17.53 9.48
N GLN A 168 -13.87 -17.36 8.21
CA GLN A 168 -14.26 -18.29 7.15
C GLN A 168 -13.71 -19.71 7.38
N LYS A 169 -12.44 -19.82 7.79
CA LYS A 169 -11.79 -21.12 8.03
C LYS A 169 -12.39 -21.87 9.22
N SER A 170 -12.91 -21.15 10.22
CA SER A 170 -13.52 -21.74 11.42
C SER A 170 -15.01 -22.05 11.28
N SER A 171 -15.58 -22.00 10.07
CA SER A 171 -17.03 -22.19 9.79
C SER A 171 -17.97 -21.29 10.60
N SER A 172 -17.44 -20.20 11.16
CA SER A 172 -18.15 -19.31 12.10
C SER A 172 -19.00 -18.23 11.41
N GLY A 173 -19.13 -18.26 10.08
CA GLY A 173 -19.93 -17.26 9.35
C GLY A 173 -19.42 -15.83 9.54
N GLY A 174 -18.11 -15.63 9.43
CA GLY A 174 -17.48 -14.31 9.57
C GLY A 174 -18.02 -13.27 8.57
N ASP A 175 -17.87 -12.00 8.92
CA ASP A 175 -18.33 -10.86 8.10
C ASP A 175 -17.41 -10.62 6.89
N THR A 176 -17.50 -11.54 5.93
CA THR A 176 -16.75 -11.50 4.66
C THR A 176 -17.19 -10.33 3.79
N GLN A 177 -18.48 -9.99 3.84
CA GLN A 177 -19.05 -8.89 3.09
C GLN A 177 -18.45 -7.55 3.54
N ALA A 178 -18.38 -7.27 4.83
CA ALA A 178 -17.78 -6.02 5.29
C ALA A 178 -16.30 -5.89 4.92
N ALA A 179 -15.56 -7.00 4.83
CA ALA A 179 -14.18 -6.98 4.36
C ALA A 179 -14.09 -6.69 2.85
N GLU A 180 -14.99 -7.25 2.05
CA GLU A 180 -15.09 -6.98 0.61
C GLU A 180 -15.50 -5.53 0.33
N ASP A 181 -16.52 -5.01 1.01
CA ASP A 181 -16.97 -3.62 0.89
C ASP A 181 -15.84 -2.64 1.23
N LEU A 182 -15.09 -2.93 2.29
CA LEU A 182 -13.93 -2.15 2.69
C LEU A 182 -12.83 -2.20 1.61
N LEU A 183 -12.53 -3.35 1.02
CA LEU A 183 -11.58 -3.46 -0.09
C LEU A 183 -12.04 -2.69 -1.33
N LEU A 184 -13.33 -2.72 -1.66
CA LEU A 184 -13.88 -1.93 -2.77
C LEU A 184 -13.69 -0.43 -2.54
N LEU A 185 -13.91 0.02 -1.31
CA LEU A 185 -13.73 1.40 -0.89
C LEU A 185 -12.26 1.85 -0.95
N GLY A 186 -11.32 0.96 -0.59
CA GLY A 186 -9.89 1.24 -0.66
C GLY A 186 -9.26 1.01 -2.05
N LYS A 187 -10.02 0.55 -3.04
CA LYS A 187 -9.52 0.32 -4.41
C LYS A 187 -8.74 1.50 -5.01
N PRO A 188 -9.11 2.78 -4.80
CA PRO A 188 -8.32 3.91 -5.29
C PRO A 188 -6.87 3.96 -4.76
N LEU A 189 -6.57 3.33 -3.62
CA LEU A 189 -5.21 3.24 -3.08
C LEU A 189 -4.26 2.49 -4.02
N THR A 190 -4.76 1.62 -4.90
CA THR A 190 -3.92 0.88 -5.85
C THR A 190 -3.18 1.80 -6.82
N ALA A 191 -3.74 2.98 -7.13
CA ALA A 191 -3.10 3.98 -7.97
C ALA A 191 -1.81 4.54 -7.35
N LEU A 192 -1.64 4.45 -6.02
CA LEU A 192 -0.46 4.95 -5.32
C LEU A 192 0.75 4.01 -5.44
N ALA A 193 0.58 2.77 -5.92
CA ALA A 193 1.68 1.80 -5.99
C ALA A 193 2.87 2.31 -6.82
N GLY A 194 2.62 2.91 -7.98
CA GLY A 194 3.67 3.47 -8.82
C GLY A 194 4.39 4.66 -8.18
N LEU A 195 3.72 5.44 -7.33
CA LEU A 195 4.36 6.50 -6.55
C LEU A 195 5.21 5.92 -5.43
N LEU A 196 4.69 4.94 -4.69
CA LEU A 196 5.44 4.25 -3.63
C LEU A 196 6.71 3.62 -4.18
N ILE A 197 6.67 2.99 -5.36
CA ILE A 197 7.84 2.41 -6.04
C ILE A 197 8.88 3.49 -6.38
N ARG A 198 8.44 4.69 -6.80
CA ARG A 198 9.34 5.82 -7.10
C ARG A 198 9.94 6.47 -5.86
N LEU A 199 9.33 6.30 -4.69
CA LEU A 199 9.87 6.78 -3.41
C LEU A 199 10.93 5.84 -2.82
N LEU A 200 10.95 4.56 -3.20
CA LEU A 200 11.90 3.57 -2.66
C LEU A 200 13.39 3.90 -2.84
N PRO A 201 13.84 4.46 -4.00
CA PRO A 201 15.24 4.84 -4.18
C PRO A 201 15.67 6.07 -3.38
N GLY A 202 14.76 6.72 -2.65
CA GLY A 202 15.10 7.86 -1.82
C GLY A 202 16.20 7.56 -0.80
N GLU A 203 16.96 8.60 -0.48
CA GLU A 203 18.03 8.56 0.52
C GLU A 203 17.49 8.49 1.95
N ASP A 204 16.27 8.98 2.18
CA ASP A 204 15.64 8.97 3.49
C ASP A 204 15.21 7.53 3.89
N PRO A 205 15.83 6.96 4.95
CA PRO A 205 15.55 5.60 5.39
C PRO A 205 14.14 5.43 5.96
N GLU A 206 13.56 6.47 6.58
CA GLU A 206 12.21 6.40 7.14
C GLU A 206 11.16 6.37 6.01
N VAL A 207 11.36 7.21 4.98
CA VAL A 207 10.52 7.18 3.77
C VAL A 207 10.58 5.82 3.09
N PHE A 208 11.77 5.22 2.96
CA PHE A 208 11.93 3.87 2.41
C PHE A 208 11.18 2.82 3.25
N GLU A 209 11.36 2.86 4.57
CA GLU A 209 10.76 1.88 5.47
C GLU A 209 9.23 1.90 5.40
N VAL A 210 8.61 3.07 5.50
CA VAL A 210 7.14 3.18 5.46
C VAL A 210 6.61 2.90 4.05
N SER A 211 7.26 3.43 2.99
CA SER A 211 6.82 3.22 1.61
C SER A 211 6.87 1.75 1.18
N SER A 212 7.93 1.03 1.56
CA SER A 212 8.08 -0.40 1.24
C SER A 212 7.04 -1.27 1.96
N LYS A 213 6.70 -0.95 3.22
CA LYS A 213 5.62 -1.59 3.98
C LYS A 213 4.25 -1.31 3.35
N CYS A 214 3.95 -0.06 3.04
CA CYS A 214 2.71 0.33 2.35
C CYS A 214 2.55 -0.43 1.03
N LEU A 215 3.59 -0.46 0.20
CA LEU A 215 3.56 -1.19 -1.07
C LEU A 215 3.33 -2.69 -0.87
N SER A 216 4.00 -3.30 0.11
CA SER A 216 3.84 -4.72 0.44
C SER A 216 2.41 -5.06 0.86
N ILE A 217 1.81 -4.27 1.75
CA ILE A 217 0.42 -4.48 2.19
C ILE A 217 -0.55 -4.27 1.03
N LEU A 218 -0.36 -3.21 0.24
CA LEU A 218 -1.21 -2.89 -0.91
C LEU A 218 -1.23 -4.04 -1.93
N VAL A 219 -0.05 -4.57 -2.29
CA VAL A 219 0.08 -5.72 -3.19
C VAL A 219 -0.49 -7.01 -2.57
N GLN A 220 -0.43 -7.18 -1.24
CA GLN A 220 -1.06 -8.31 -0.56
C GLN A 220 -2.58 -8.25 -0.61
N LEU A 221 -3.17 -7.05 -0.43
CA LEU A 221 -4.62 -6.84 -0.43
C LEU A 221 -5.24 -6.91 -1.83
N TYR A 222 -4.61 -6.25 -2.80
CA TYR A 222 -5.17 -6.07 -4.13
C TYR A 222 -4.55 -6.97 -5.21
N GLY A 223 -3.47 -7.68 -4.89
CA GLY A 223 -2.81 -8.60 -5.83
C GLY A 223 -2.43 -7.90 -7.13
N GLY A 224 -2.89 -8.48 -8.25
CA GLY A 224 -2.58 -8.01 -9.60
C GLY A 224 -3.46 -6.85 -10.07
N ALA A 225 -4.43 -6.41 -9.26
CA ALA A 225 -5.31 -5.29 -9.58
C ALA A 225 -4.63 -3.92 -9.42
N VAL A 226 -3.31 -3.91 -9.17
CA VAL A 226 -2.50 -2.71 -9.11
C VAL A 226 -2.16 -2.25 -10.54
N PRO A 227 -2.66 -1.10 -11.00
CA PRO A 227 -2.53 -0.68 -12.39
C PRO A 227 -1.09 -0.30 -12.74
N ASP A 228 -0.57 -0.86 -13.85
CA ASP A 228 0.72 -0.55 -14.51
C ASP A 228 1.91 -0.29 -13.57
N SER A 229 1.95 -0.97 -12.43
CA SER A 229 2.93 -0.70 -11.38
C SER A 229 4.35 -1.12 -11.76
N LEU A 230 4.51 -1.97 -12.77
CA LEU A 230 5.79 -2.32 -13.40
C LEU A 230 5.98 -1.67 -14.77
N CYS A 231 5.49 -0.44 -14.97
CA CYS A 231 5.94 0.37 -16.11
C CYS A 231 7.49 0.49 -16.11
N PRO A 232 8.12 0.77 -17.26
CA PRO A 232 9.59 0.76 -17.38
C PRO A 232 10.32 1.57 -16.30
N GLU A 233 9.79 2.75 -15.95
CA GLU A 233 10.36 3.64 -14.93
C GLU A 233 10.32 3.01 -13.54
N ASN A 234 9.23 2.33 -13.21
CA ASN A 234 9.06 1.66 -11.91
C ASN A 234 9.88 0.37 -11.84
N ALA A 235 10.01 -0.37 -12.94
CA ALA A 235 10.86 -1.55 -13.00
C ALA A 235 12.34 -1.17 -12.79
N GLU A 236 12.79 -0.08 -13.43
CA GLU A 236 14.11 0.50 -13.21
C GLU A 236 14.29 0.98 -11.75
N SER A 237 13.26 1.57 -11.16
CA SER A 237 13.26 1.93 -9.73
C SER A 237 13.48 0.73 -8.82
N PHE A 238 12.77 -0.38 -9.07
CA PHE A 238 12.98 -1.65 -8.36
C PHE A 238 14.40 -2.18 -8.53
N ALA A 239 14.93 -2.17 -9.76
CA ALA A 239 16.28 -2.64 -10.05
C ALA A 239 17.33 -1.86 -9.27
N ARG A 240 17.22 -0.52 -9.28
CA ARG A 240 18.11 0.38 -8.54
C ARG A 240 18.11 0.09 -7.04
N VAL A 241 16.93 -0.07 -6.44
CA VAL A 241 16.78 -0.31 -5.00
C VAL A 241 17.30 -1.69 -4.62
N LEU A 242 16.97 -2.73 -5.39
CA LEU A 242 17.45 -4.08 -5.14
C LEU A 242 18.99 -4.18 -5.26
N ALA A 243 19.58 -3.42 -6.19
CA ALA A 243 21.03 -3.36 -6.37
C ALA A 243 21.74 -2.56 -5.27
N SER A 244 21.14 -1.48 -4.77
CA SER A 244 21.78 -0.58 -3.79
C SER A 244 21.61 -1.04 -2.34
N ARG A 245 20.48 -1.67 -1.99
CA ARG A 245 20.19 -2.11 -0.62
C ARG A 245 21.02 -3.33 -0.24
N LYS A 246 21.64 -3.29 0.95
CA LYS A 246 22.50 -4.37 1.47
C LYS A 246 21.84 -5.20 2.57
N ASP A 247 20.76 -4.70 3.18
CA ASP A 247 20.04 -5.44 4.22
C ASP A 247 19.22 -6.57 3.58
N PRO A 248 19.47 -7.85 3.94
CA PRO A 248 18.70 -8.97 3.42
C PRO A 248 17.20 -8.90 3.79
N LYS A 249 16.80 -8.24 4.89
CA LYS A 249 15.39 -8.09 5.25
C LYS A 249 14.64 -7.23 4.24
N ASP A 250 15.26 -6.13 3.83
CA ASP A 250 14.71 -5.20 2.84
C ASP A 250 14.62 -5.87 1.48
N GLN A 251 15.69 -6.53 1.04
CA GLN A 251 15.69 -7.30 -0.20
C GLN A 251 14.61 -8.39 -0.19
N LYS A 252 14.47 -9.15 0.91
CA LYS A 252 13.41 -10.15 1.06
C LYS A 252 12.01 -9.56 0.96
N LEU A 253 11.77 -8.39 1.58
CA LEU A 253 10.48 -7.71 1.50
C LEU A 253 10.17 -7.31 0.06
N LEU A 254 11.10 -6.65 -0.62
CA LEU A 254 10.95 -6.19 -2.00
C LEU A 254 10.75 -7.35 -2.97
N LEU A 255 11.54 -8.43 -2.85
CA LEU A 255 11.40 -9.62 -3.69
C LEU A 255 10.06 -10.32 -3.46
N ARG A 256 9.58 -10.43 -2.22
CA ARG A 256 8.25 -11.00 -1.95
C ARG A 256 7.13 -10.16 -2.55
N THR A 257 7.25 -8.83 -2.45
CA THR A 257 6.32 -7.89 -3.09
C THR A 257 6.34 -8.06 -4.61
N LEU A 258 7.51 -8.02 -5.24
CA LEU A 258 7.67 -8.21 -6.70
C LEU A 258 7.11 -9.57 -7.15
N ARG A 259 7.45 -10.66 -6.44
CA ARG A 259 6.93 -11.99 -6.70
C ARG A 259 5.41 -12.02 -6.67
N ARG A 260 4.79 -11.36 -5.68
CA ARG A 260 3.32 -11.29 -5.59
C ARG A 260 2.74 -10.50 -6.77
N MET A 261 3.36 -9.42 -7.21
CA MET A 261 2.89 -8.62 -8.36
C MET A 261 2.89 -9.44 -9.66
N VAL A 262 3.96 -10.19 -9.94
CA VAL A 262 4.09 -10.97 -11.18
C VAL A 262 3.29 -12.27 -11.17
N THR A 263 3.11 -12.90 -10.01
CA THR A 263 2.29 -14.12 -9.89
C THR A 263 0.79 -13.84 -9.92
N SER A 264 0.37 -12.58 -9.74
CA SER A 264 -1.04 -12.20 -9.70
C SER A 264 -1.52 -11.41 -10.92
N SER A 265 -0.61 -11.03 -11.83
CA SER A 265 -0.94 -10.30 -13.06
C SER A 265 0.00 -10.71 -14.19
N GLU A 266 -0.59 -11.21 -15.27
CA GLU A 266 0.12 -11.55 -16.50
C GLU A 266 0.78 -10.32 -17.13
N GLN A 267 0.12 -9.16 -17.08
CA GLN A 267 0.69 -7.90 -17.57
C GLN A 267 1.97 -7.54 -16.83
N HIS A 268 2.01 -7.71 -15.50
CA HIS A 268 3.23 -7.46 -14.72
C HIS A 268 4.34 -8.46 -15.05
N ARG A 269 3.99 -9.72 -15.34
CA ARG A 269 4.94 -10.74 -15.78
C ARG A 269 5.61 -10.34 -17.10
N VAL A 270 4.82 -9.99 -18.12
CA VAL A 270 5.31 -9.52 -19.42
C VAL A 270 6.17 -8.25 -19.29
N ARG A 271 5.78 -7.30 -18.43
CA ARG A 271 6.59 -6.10 -18.15
C ARG A 271 7.93 -6.44 -17.53
N LEU A 272 7.97 -7.41 -16.61
CA LEU A 272 9.23 -7.88 -16.02
C LEU A 272 10.11 -8.59 -17.06
N GLU A 273 9.53 -9.38 -17.96
CA GLU A 273 10.24 -10.00 -19.10
C GLU A 273 10.85 -8.99 -20.06
N GLN A 274 10.33 -7.76 -20.10
CA GLN A 274 10.87 -6.65 -20.90
C GLN A 274 11.85 -5.77 -20.13
N ALA A 275 12.01 -5.97 -18.83
CA ALA A 275 12.84 -5.13 -17.96
C ALA A 275 14.24 -5.73 -17.77
N ASP A 276 15.10 -5.56 -18.77
CA ASP A 276 16.47 -6.12 -18.81
C ASP A 276 17.29 -5.81 -17.55
N THR A 277 17.27 -4.56 -17.08
CA THR A 277 18.02 -4.15 -15.88
C THR A 277 17.55 -4.91 -14.64
N LEU A 278 16.23 -5.07 -14.48
CA LEU A 278 15.65 -5.72 -13.31
C LEU A 278 15.91 -7.24 -13.35
N GLN A 279 15.83 -7.86 -14.52
CA GLN A 279 16.21 -9.26 -14.70
C GLN A 279 17.68 -9.48 -14.36
N TRP A 280 18.58 -8.65 -14.88
CA TRP A 280 20.00 -8.76 -14.58
C TRP A 280 20.29 -8.62 -13.08
N VAL A 281 19.62 -7.70 -12.37
CA VAL A 281 19.73 -7.59 -10.90
C VAL A 281 19.23 -8.86 -10.21
N LEU A 282 18.10 -9.43 -10.66
CA LEU A 282 17.57 -10.68 -10.11
C LEU A 282 18.54 -11.86 -10.33
N GLU A 283 19.14 -11.98 -11.51
CA GLU A 283 20.16 -13.01 -11.81
C GLU A 283 21.38 -12.88 -10.90
N ARG A 284 21.86 -11.65 -10.69
CA ARG A 284 22.95 -11.39 -9.76
C ARG A 284 22.62 -11.75 -8.31
N LEU A 285 21.39 -11.45 -7.87
CA LEU A 285 20.93 -11.83 -6.53
C LEU A 285 20.76 -13.35 -6.39
N ALA A 286 20.31 -14.02 -7.44
CA ALA A 286 20.17 -15.48 -7.52
C ALA A 286 21.52 -16.21 -7.43
N GLN A 287 22.58 -15.61 -7.98
CA GLN A 287 23.95 -16.15 -7.94
C GLN A 287 24.72 -15.77 -6.67
N ALA A 288 24.12 -14.99 -5.76
CA ALA A 288 24.81 -14.53 -4.56
C ALA A 288 25.02 -15.67 -3.55
N GLU A 289 26.19 -16.31 -3.60
CA GLU A 289 26.60 -17.31 -2.62
C GLU A 289 27.05 -16.64 -1.31
N GLY A 290 26.63 -17.18 -0.16
CA GLY A 290 27.00 -16.63 1.14
C GLY A 290 26.13 -17.08 2.31
N SER A 291 26.05 -16.24 3.34
CA SER A 291 25.31 -16.49 4.59
C SER A 291 23.86 -16.98 4.37
N PRO A 292 23.25 -17.70 5.32
CA PRO A 292 21.93 -18.29 5.15
C PRO A 292 20.84 -17.29 4.76
N ASP A 293 20.93 -16.04 5.23
CA ASP A 293 20.00 -14.98 4.85
C ASP A 293 20.12 -14.57 3.37
N LYS A 294 21.33 -14.60 2.80
CA LYS A 294 21.55 -14.39 1.36
C LYS A 294 21.01 -15.57 0.55
N GLY A 295 21.06 -16.79 1.10
CA GLY A 295 20.43 -17.97 0.48
C GLY A 295 18.92 -17.82 0.28
N VAL A 296 18.21 -17.20 1.23
CA VAL A 296 16.76 -16.92 1.11
C VAL A 296 16.49 -15.82 0.08
N VAL A 297 17.34 -14.80 -0.01
CA VAL A 297 17.24 -13.76 -1.05
C VAL A 297 17.46 -14.38 -2.43
N ALA A 298 18.49 -15.22 -2.57
CA ALA A 298 18.83 -15.91 -3.81
C ALA A 298 17.71 -16.86 -4.25
N SER A 299 17.12 -17.63 -3.34
CA SER A 299 16.01 -18.53 -3.66
C SER A 299 14.76 -17.75 -4.12
N LEU A 300 14.43 -16.64 -3.46
CA LEU A 300 13.32 -15.77 -3.90
C LEU A 300 13.56 -15.18 -5.28
N ALA A 301 14.79 -14.74 -5.59
CA ALA A 301 15.14 -14.20 -6.91
C ALA A 301 15.04 -15.29 -7.99
N LEU A 302 15.56 -16.49 -7.72
CA LEU A 302 15.43 -17.65 -8.62
C LEU A 302 13.98 -18.04 -8.87
N ASP A 303 13.14 -18.05 -7.83
CA ASP A 303 11.73 -18.39 -7.97
C ASP A 303 10.98 -17.38 -8.87
N ILE A 304 11.32 -16.09 -8.76
CA ILE A 304 10.77 -15.06 -9.65
C ILE A 304 11.22 -15.31 -11.10
N LEU A 305 12.51 -15.52 -11.34
CA LEU A 305 13.04 -15.80 -12.68
C LEU A 305 12.41 -17.05 -13.30
N ARG A 306 12.22 -18.12 -12.51
CA ARG A 306 11.52 -19.34 -12.96
C ARG A 306 10.07 -19.08 -13.33
N SER A 307 9.38 -18.21 -12.60
CA SER A 307 7.98 -17.85 -12.90
C SER A 307 7.82 -17.09 -14.23
N LEU A 308 8.92 -16.50 -14.75
CA LEU A 308 8.94 -15.91 -16.09
C LEU A 308 9.10 -17.00 -17.17
N GLY A 309 9.99 -17.97 -16.95
CA GLY A 309 10.26 -19.04 -17.93
C GLY A 309 9.22 -20.16 -18.02
N SER A 310 8.47 -20.44 -16.95
CA SER A 310 7.60 -21.62 -16.86
C SER A 310 6.32 -21.58 -17.72
N LEU A 311 6.10 -20.53 -18.52
CA LEU A 311 4.96 -20.44 -19.45
C LEU A 311 5.35 -20.67 -20.92
N GLN A 312 6.63 -20.92 -21.23
CA GLN A 312 7.08 -21.29 -22.58
C GLN A 312 6.89 -22.79 -22.91
N GLU A 313 6.50 -23.63 -21.94
CA GLU A 313 6.12 -25.03 -22.18
C GLU A 313 4.60 -25.16 -22.39
N GLY A 314 4.12 -24.68 -23.53
CA GLY A 314 2.71 -24.79 -23.91
C GLY A 314 2.55 -24.50 -25.40
N THR A 315 3.16 -25.35 -26.22
CA THR A 315 2.97 -25.40 -27.68
C THR A 315 1.67 -26.11 -28.03
#